data_AF-A0A3E0NW82-F1
#
_entry.id   AF-A0A3E0NW82-F1
#
_cell.length_a   1.000
_cell.length_b   1.000
_cell.length_c   1.000
_cell.angle_alpha   90.00
_cell.angle_beta   90.00
_cell.angle_gamma   90.00
#
_symmetry.space_group_name_H-M   'P 1'
#
loop_
_entity.id
_entity.type
_entity.pdbx_description
1 polymer ?
#
loop_
_entity_poly.entity_id
_entity_poly.type
_entity_poly.pdbx_seq_one_letter_code
_entity_poly.pdbx_strand_id
1 'polypeptide(L)'
;MRARRLHEIALLPAACGLIAVVLACQPADPVERVQQARSEYTVEAISFYVQEVPVAGAMTDGEAGADTDAAAPADAGAADAEIAPEADVAAAEEIPIETESVLSLDILVSTTAPEPLDGITVELEHVGPDQQPKSSRQIWLDTTGVQKGVSATKTVRIEGIDYTEGDGFNVSIRAPVPAEEIATYREFEGVG
;
A
#
# COMPACT_ATOMS: atom_id res chain seq x y z
N MET A 1 65.69 54.31 12.48
CA MET A 1 64.30 54.47 11.94
C MET A 1 64.06 53.27 11.03
N ARG A 2 63.07 52.38 11.17
CA ARG A 2 61.71 52.46 11.71
C ARG A 2 61.38 51.19 12.52
N ALA A 3 60.76 51.39 13.67
CA ALA A 3 59.98 50.40 14.39
C ALA A 3 58.56 50.32 13.79
N ARG A 4 57.91 49.15 13.84
CA ARG A 4 56.44 48.91 13.96
C ARG A 4 56.20 47.40 13.99
N ARG A 5 56.05 46.83 15.19
CA ARG A 5 54.80 46.59 15.94
C ARG A 5 54.07 45.32 15.45
N LEU A 6 54.46 44.21 16.11
CA LEU A 6 53.64 43.03 16.34
C LEU A 6 52.25 43.47 16.83
N HIS A 7 51.20 43.04 16.14
CA HIS A 7 49.85 43.02 16.72
C HIS A 7 49.62 41.61 17.26
N GLU A 8 49.83 41.50 18.58
CA GLU A 8 49.15 40.52 19.41
C GLU A 8 47.64 40.71 19.23
N ILE A 9 46.97 39.77 18.59
CA ILE A 9 45.53 39.62 18.72
C ILE A 9 45.31 38.61 19.83
N ALA A 10 44.85 39.15 20.96
CA ALA A 10 44.62 38.47 22.21
C ALA A 10 43.66 37.29 22.06
N LEU A 11 44.06 36.18 22.67
CA LEU A 11 43.16 35.14 23.15
C LEU A 11 41.98 35.78 23.90
N LEU A 12 40.76 35.42 23.50
CA LEU A 12 39.55 35.63 24.30
C LEU A 12 39.06 34.24 24.75
N PRO A 13 39.31 33.83 26.01
CA PRO A 13 38.80 32.60 26.58
C PRO A 13 37.58 32.95 27.45
N ALA A 14 36.36 32.99 26.89
CA ALA A 14 35.15 33.14 27.70
C ALA A 14 33.86 32.88 26.91
N ALA A 15 33.53 31.62 26.67
CA ALA A 15 32.14 31.16 26.56
C ALA A 15 32.04 29.65 26.81
N CYS A 16 32.65 29.19 27.91
CA CYS A 16 32.18 27.99 28.60
C CYS A 16 30.86 28.35 29.26
N GLY A 17 29.72 27.83 28.78
CA GLY A 17 28.46 28.03 29.47
C GLY A 17 27.22 27.96 28.61
N LEU A 18 27.12 26.97 27.72
CA LEU A 18 25.83 26.50 27.19
C LEU A 18 26.01 25.09 26.60
N ILE A 19 26.61 24.19 27.39
CA ILE A 19 26.16 22.80 27.30
C ILE A 19 24.81 22.79 28.02
N ALA A 20 23.79 23.35 27.39
CA ALA A 20 22.43 22.90 27.65
C ALA A 20 22.47 21.45 27.22
N VAL A 21 22.72 20.59 28.21
CA VAL A 21 22.49 19.17 28.10
C VAL A 21 21.01 19.06 27.80
N VAL A 22 20.68 19.06 26.51
CA VAL A 22 19.44 18.50 26.00
C VAL A 22 19.61 16.99 26.23
N LEU A 23 19.60 16.60 27.51
CA LEU A 23 19.05 15.33 27.93
C LEU A 23 17.58 15.48 27.55
N ALA A 24 17.32 15.26 26.26
CA ALA A 24 16.00 15.11 25.72
C ALA A 24 15.32 14.11 26.65
N CYS A 25 14.16 14.50 27.16
CA CYS A 25 13.27 13.61 27.89
C CYS A 25 12.88 12.47 26.94
N GLN A 26 13.75 11.46 26.80
CA GLN A 26 13.33 10.19 26.26
C GLN A 26 12.32 9.66 27.26
N PRO A 27 11.08 9.36 26.84
CA PRO A 27 10.11 8.78 27.74
C PRO A 27 10.70 7.52 28.36
N ALA A 28 10.62 7.41 29.68
CA ALA A 28 11.10 6.22 30.38
C ALA A 28 10.22 5.01 30.05
N ASP A 29 8.95 5.25 29.73
CA ASP A 29 8.00 4.23 29.32
C ASP A 29 8.23 3.85 27.85
N PRO A 30 8.52 2.56 27.56
CA PRO A 30 8.74 2.14 26.19
C PRO A 30 7.48 2.24 25.31
N VAL A 31 6.27 2.20 25.88
CA VAL A 31 5.02 2.46 25.15
C VAL A 31 4.97 3.91 24.69
N GLU A 32 5.29 4.86 25.56
CA GLU A 32 5.35 6.29 25.22
C GLU A 32 6.40 6.57 24.14
N ARG A 33 7.54 5.85 24.15
CA ARG A 33 8.55 5.95 23.08
C ARG A 33 8.01 5.51 21.73
N VAL A 34 7.30 4.38 21.67
CA VAL A 34 6.69 3.92 20.41
C VAL A 34 5.59 4.87 19.94
N GLN A 35 4.73 5.36 20.84
CA GLN A 35 3.71 6.38 20.50
C GLN A 35 4.34 7.66 19.93
N GLN A 36 5.41 8.14 20.57
CA GLN A 36 6.12 9.33 20.12
C GLN A 36 6.74 9.10 18.75
N ALA A 37 7.51 8.02 18.56
CA ALA A 37 8.13 7.70 17.27
C ALA A 37 7.07 7.58 16.17
N ARG A 38 5.93 6.93 16.44
CA ARG A 38 4.82 6.79 15.49
C ARG A 38 4.20 8.11 15.08
N SER A 39 4.03 9.05 16.01
CA SER A 39 3.48 10.38 15.72
C SER A 39 4.35 11.22 14.78
N GLU A 40 5.61 10.82 14.56
CA GLU A 40 6.56 11.47 13.67
C GLU A 40 6.61 10.85 12.26
N TYR A 41 5.80 9.83 11.99
CA TYR A 41 5.64 9.28 10.64
C TYR A 41 4.58 10.03 9.85
N THR A 42 4.84 10.17 8.56
CA THR A 42 3.89 10.66 7.56
C THR A 42 3.69 9.59 6.51
N VAL A 43 2.45 9.34 6.14
CA VAL A 43 2.06 8.40 5.08
C VAL A 43 1.17 9.10 4.07
N GLU A 44 1.34 8.76 2.79
CA GLU A 44 0.55 9.33 1.70
C GLU A 44 0.30 8.25 0.64
N ALA A 45 -0.94 8.10 0.19
CA ALA A 45 -1.27 7.25 -0.94
C ALA A 45 -0.90 8.00 -2.22
N ILE A 46 0.05 7.47 -3.00
CA ILE A 46 0.55 8.13 -4.21
C ILE A 46 -0.21 7.64 -5.45
N SER A 47 -0.40 6.33 -5.54
CA SER A 47 -1.03 5.69 -6.69
C SER A 47 -1.71 4.40 -6.25
N PHE A 48 -2.76 4.05 -6.97
CA PHE A 48 -3.38 2.75 -6.84
C PHE A 48 -3.82 2.23 -8.19
N TYR A 49 -3.91 0.91 -8.31
CA TYR A 49 -4.56 0.25 -9.43
C TYR A 49 -5.37 -0.93 -8.92
N VAL A 50 -6.49 -1.18 -9.58
CA VAL A 50 -7.38 -2.31 -9.29
C VAL A 50 -7.33 -3.27 -10.46
N GLN A 51 -7.13 -4.55 -10.15
CA GLN A 51 -7.14 -5.63 -11.13
C GLN A 51 -8.24 -6.62 -10.77
N GLU A 52 -9.04 -7.01 -11.75
CA GLU A 52 -9.93 -8.16 -11.61
C GLU A 52 -9.14 -9.44 -11.89
N VAL A 53 -9.11 -10.33 -10.90
CA VAL A 53 -8.41 -11.61 -10.98
C VAL A 53 -9.45 -12.73 -10.93
N PRO A 54 -9.41 -13.72 -11.84
CA PRO A 54 -10.33 -14.84 -11.79
C PRO A 54 -10.09 -15.66 -10.52
N VAL A 55 -11.18 -16.04 -9.83
CA VAL A 55 -11.09 -16.85 -8.61
C VAL A 55 -10.63 -18.26 -8.98
N ALA A 56 -9.45 -18.66 -8.48
CA ALA A 56 -8.88 -19.98 -8.74
C ALA A 56 -9.78 -21.06 -8.13
N GLY A 57 -10.61 -21.69 -8.97
CA GLY A 57 -11.62 -22.65 -8.53
C GLY A 57 -12.86 -22.69 -9.43
N ALA A 58 -13.11 -21.63 -10.21
CA ALA A 58 -14.16 -21.60 -11.24
C ALA A 58 -13.74 -22.34 -12.53
N MET A 59 -13.06 -23.48 -12.40
CA MET A 59 -12.94 -24.44 -13.49
C MET A 59 -14.30 -25.11 -13.58
N THR A 60 -15.19 -24.53 -14.39
CA THR A 60 -16.40 -25.22 -14.84
C THR A 60 -15.96 -26.59 -15.32
N ASP A 61 -16.56 -27.65 -14.79
CA ASP A 61 -16.38 -29.03 -15.22
C ASP A 61 -16.77 -29.13 -16.70
N GLY A 62 -15.87 -28.67 -17.57
CA GLY A 62 -15.99 -28.70 -19.02
C GLY A 62 -15.78 -30.13 -19.45
N GLU A 63 -16.89 -30.85 -19.42
CA GLU A 63 -17.13 -32.16 -20.02
C GLU A 63 -16.20 -32.38 -21.22
N ALA A 64 -15.31 -33.36 -21.08
CA ALA A 64 -14.36 -33.77 -22.10
C ALA A 64 -15.13 -34.13 -23.38
N GLY A 65 -15.21 -33.17 -24.30
CA GLY A 65 -15.78 -33.33 -25.63
C GLY A 65 -15.07 -34.48 -26.32
N ALA A 66 -15.82 -35.56 -26.49
CA ALA A 66 -15.40 -36.78 -27.16
C ALA A 66 -14.85 -36.48 -28.57
N ASP A 67 -13.79 -37.20 -28.92
CA ASP A 67 -13.22 -37.32 -30.24
C ASP A 67 -14.30 -37.39 -31.34
N THR A 68 -14.28 -36.44 -32.27
CA THR A 68 -14.84 -36.64 -33.61
C THR A 68 -13.71 -36.62 -34.62
N ASP A 69 -13.15 -37.81 -34.80
CA ASP A 69 -12.53 -38.27 -36.04
C ASP A 69 -13.64 -38.42 -37.10
N ALA A 70 -13.61 -37.64 -38.18
CA ALA A 70 -14.13 -38.06 -39.49
C ALA A 70 -13.86 -37.02 -40.60
N ALA A 71 -12.97 -37.42 -41.50
CA ALA A 71 -13.09 -37.36 -42.96
C ALA A 71 -13.12 -35.98 -43.66
N ALA A 72 -12.06 -35.75 -44.43
CA ALA A 72 -12.05 -34.87 -45.60
C ALA A 72 -12.99 -35.39 -46.70
N PRO A 73 -13.62 -34.48 -47.48
CA PRO A 73 -13.91 -34.77 -48.87
C PRO A 73 -13.22 -33.75 -49.79
N ALA A 74 -12.61 -34.30 -50.84
CA ALA A 74 -12.29 -33.56 -52.05
C ALA A 74 -13.52 -33.53 -52.97
N ASP A 75 -13.55 -32.50 -53.82
CA ASP A 75 -14.06 -32.48 -55.20
C ASP A 75 -15.24 -31.54 -55.52
N ALA A 76 -15.15 -30.99 -56.73
CA ALA A 76 -15.78 -29.80 -57.25
C ALA A 76 -17.20 -30.01 -57.77
N GLY A 77 -18.02 -28.95 -57.75
CA GLY A 77 -19.27 -28.90 -58.49
C GLY A 77 -20.04 -27.60 -58.27
N ALA A 78 -20.03 -26.74 -59.28
CA ALA A 78 -20.86 -25.53 -59.36
C ALA A 78 -22.34 -25.90 -59.58
N ALA A 79 -23.22 -25.47 -58.67
CA ALA A 79 -24.64 -25.32 -58.95
C ALA A 79 -25.25 -24.24 -58.03
N ASP A 80 -25.87 -23.27 -58.69
CA ASP A 80 -26.67 -22.17 -58.17
C ASP A 80 -27.87 -22.71 -57.36
N ALA A 81 -27.93 -22.39 -56.07
CA ALA A 81 -29.03 -22.77 -55.18
C ALA A 81 -29.34 -21.62 -54.21
N GLU A 82 -30.60 -21.20 -54.24
CA GLU A 82 -31.19 -20.15 -53.41
C GLU A 82 -30.92 -20.38 -51.91
N ILE A 83 -30.37 -19.37 -51.26
CA ILE A 83 -30.03 -19.36 -49.83
C ILE A 83 -31.21 -18.79 -49.03
N ALA A 84 -31.85 -19.64 -48.22
CA ALA A 84 -32.51 -19.32 -46.95
C ALA A 84 -32.91 -20.65 -46.26
N PRO A 85 -33.01 -20.77 -44.91
CA PRO A 85 -33.08 -19.73 -43.90
C PRO A 85 -31.99 -19.81 -42.82
N GLU A 86 -31.94 -18.74 -42.03
CA GLU A 86 -31.05 -18.45 -40.92
C GLU A 86 -31.01 -19.59 -39.89
N ALA A 87 -29.82 -20.18 -39.74
CA ALA A 87 -29.56 -21.14 -38.68
C ALA A 87 -29.54 -20.37 -37.35
N ASP A 88 -30.51 -20.70 -36.50
CA ASP A 88 -30.63 -20.30 -35.11
C ASP A 88 -29.38 -20.76 -34.36
N VAL A 89 -28.38 -19.87 -34.27
CA VAL A 89 -27.20 -20.06 -33.44
C VAL A 89 -27.68 -19.96 -32.00
N ALA A 90 -27.88 -21.12 -31.38
CA ALA A 90 -28.12 -21.26 -29.96
C ALA A 90 -27.12 -20.36 -29.23
N ALA A 91 -27.63 -19.35 -28.54
CA ALA A 91 -26.86 -18.50 -27.66
C ALA A 91 -26.11 -19.40 -26.68
N ALA A 92 -24.80 -19.51 -26.85
CA ALA A 92 -23.93 -20.17 -25.90
C ALA A 92 -24.17 -19.46 -24.56
N GLU A 93 -24.65 -20.21 -23.56
CA GLU A 93 -24.81 -19.72 -22.21
C GLU A 93 -23.41 -19.36 -21.69
N GLU A 94 -23.07 -18.07 -21.71
CA GLU A 94 -21.81 -17.57 -21.15
C GLU A 94 -21.85 -17.81 -19.64
N ILE A 95 -21.14 -18.85 -19.18
CA ILE A 95 -21.01 -19.10 -17.74
C ILE A 95 -20.18 -17.94 -17.16
N PRO A 96 -20.72 -17.13 -16.23
CA PRO A 96 -19.99 -16.02 -15.67
C PRO A 96 -18.79 -16.55 -14.87
N ILE A 97 -17.59 -16.13 -15.25
CA ILE A 97 -16.37 -16.41 -14.48
C ILE A 97 -16.39 -15.50 -13.27
N GLU A 98 -16.37 -16.07 -12.06
CA GLU A 98 -16.25 -15.29 -10.82
C GLU A 98 -14.87 -14.60 -10.77
N THR A 99 -14.89 -13.27 -10.64
CA THR A 99 -13.68 -12.44 -10.49
C THR A 99 -13.67 -11.79 -9.11
N GLU A 100 -12.48 -11.62 -8.54
CA GLU A 100 -12.26 -10.77 -7.37
C GLU A 100 -11.47 -9.52 -7.77
N SER A 101 -11.77 -8.39 -7.14
CA SER A 101 -10.94 -7.19 -7.32
C SER A 101 -9.79 -7.18 -6.32
N VAL A 102 -8.59 -6.99 -6.86
CA VAL A 102 -7.35 -6.86 -6.13
C VAL A 102 -6.82 -5.43 -6.29
N LEU A 103 -6.66 -4.74 -5.18
CA LEU A 103 -6.03 -3.42 -5.12
C LEU A 103 -4.52 -3.58 -4.89
N SER A 104 -3.75 -2.84 -5.66
CA SER A 104 -2.35 -2.56 -5.38
C SER A 104 -2.21 -1.07 -5.11
N LEU A 105 -1.71 -0.73 -3.93
CA LEU A 105 -1.61 0.63 -3.43
C LEU A 105 -0.16 0.97 -3.10
N ASP A 106 0.35 2.04 -3.69
CA ASP A 106 1.67 2.57 -3.40
C ASP A 106 1.56 3.69 -2.35
N ILE A 107 2.24 3.49 -1.23
CA ILE A 107 2.23 4.40 -0.08
C ILE A 107 3.62 5.00 0.07
N LEU A 108 3.73 6.33 0.02
CA LEU A 108 4.92 7.05 0.44
C LEU A 108 4.97 7.04 1.96
N VAL A 109 6.07 6.58 2.53
CA VAL A 109 6.31 6.63 3.97
C VAL A 109 7.55 7.46 4.22
N SER A 110 7.47 8.36 5.19
CA SER A 110 8.60 9.15 5.68
C SER A 110 8.50 9.36 7.18
N THR A 111 9.60 9.70 7.84
CA THR A 111 9.60 9.96 9.28
C THR A 111 10.57 11.08 9.65
N THR A 112 10.24 11.80 10.72
CA THR A 112 11.19 12.70 11.40
C THR A 112 11.80 12.12 12.67
N ALA A 113 11.36 10.91 13.05
CA ALA A 113 11.73 10.25 14.29
C ALA A 113 13.26 10.10 14.39
N PRO A 114 13.87 10.46 15.53
CA PRO A 114 15.29 10.22 15.75
C PRO A 114 15.61 8.72 15.84
N GLU A 115 14.67 7.94 16.39
CA GLU A 115 14.73 6.48 16.50
C GLU A 115 13.53 5.91 15.74
N PRO A 116 13.66 5.64 14.42
CA PRO A 116 12.58 5.10 13.62
C PRO A 116 12.25 3.65 14.01
N LEU A 117 11.00 3.28 13.83
CA LEU A 117 10.46 1.94 14.01
C LEU A 117 10.73 1.07 12.76
N ASP A 118 10.87 -0.24 12.97
CA ASP A 118 11.02 -1.22 11.88
C ASP A 118 9.72 -1.46 11.09
N GLY A 119 8.58 -1.06 11.66
CA GLY A 119 7.32 -1.00 10.94
C GLY A 119 6.27 -0.25 11.72
N ILE A 120 5.21 0.13 11.01
CA ILE A 120 4.08 0.87 11.57
C ILE A 120 2.76 0.28 11.05
N THR A 121 1.73 0.34 11.88
CA THR A 121 0.37 0.05 11.44
C THR A 121 -0.30 1.33 10.97
N VAL A 122 -0.82 1.29 9.73
CA VAL A 122 -1.59 2.37 9.13
C VAL A 122 -3.06 1.97 9.00
N GLU A 123 -3.95 2.96 9.02
CA GLU A 123 -5.36 2.78 8.73
C GLU A 123 -5.60 3.12 7.26
N LEU A 124 -6.15 2.16 6.52
CA LEU A 124 -6.64 2.36 5.17
C LEU A 124 -8.15 2.48 5.22
N GLU A 125 -8.66 3.62 4.81
CA GLU A 125 -10.08 3.88 4.61
C GLU A 125 -10.39 3.84 3.11
N HIS A 126 -11.38 3.04 2.76
CA HIS A 126 -11.96 2.97 1.42
C HIS A 126 -13.21 3.84 1.40
N VAL A 127 -13.21 4.85 0.52
CA VAL A 127 -14.32 5.79 0.37
C VAL A 127 -15.00 5.58 -0.98
N GLY A 128 -16.33 5.71 -0.99
CA GLY A 128 -17.12 5.68 -2.22
C GLY A 128 -16.97 6.96 -3.05
N PRO A 129 -17.63 7.03 -4.23
CA PRO A 129 -17.56 8.20 -5.12
C PRO A 129 -18.19 9.45 -4.52
N ASP A 130 -19.06 9.27 -3.52
CA ASP A 130 -19.70 10.32 -2.72
C ASP A 130 -18.87 10.73 -1.49
N GLN A 131 -17.64 10.21 -1.37
CA GLN A 131 -16.75 10.36 -0.22
C GLN A 131 -17.30 9.80 1.11
N GLN A 132 -18.28 8.88 1.05
CA GLN A 132 -18.71 8.16 2.25
C GLN A 132 -17.80 6.95 2.50
N PRO A 133 -17.44 6.67 3.78
CA PRO A 133 -16.68 5.48 4.10
C PRO A 133 -17.45 4.19 3.74
N LYS A 134 -16.81 3.30 2.97
CA LYS A 134 -17.31 1.95 2.64
C LYS A 134 -16.73 0.91 3.59
N SER A 135 -15.42 0.95 3.80
CA SER A 135 -14.72 0.03 4.68
C SER A 135 -13.45 0.66 5.26
N SER A 136 -12.96 0.12 6.36
CA SER A 136 -11.68 0.51 6.96
C SER A 136 -10.93 -0.72 7.42
N ARG A 137 -9.60 -0.68 7.32
CA ARG A 137 -8.73 -1.76 7.80
C ARG A 137 -7.36 -1.28 8.23
N GLN A 138 -6.73 -2.09 9.06
CA GLN A 138 -5.34 -1.87 9.46
C GLN A 138 -4.40 -2.63 8.51
N ILE A 139 -3.29 -1.98 8.15
CA ILE A 139 -2.24 -2.54 7.30
C ILE A 139 -0.90 -2.35 8.00
N TRP A 140 -0.11 -3.42 8.07
CA TRP A 140 1.26 -3.35 8.52
C TRP A 140 2.18 -2.91 7.38
N LEU A 141 2.96 -1.85 7.59
CA LEU A 141 4.02 -1.41 6.69
C LEU A 141 5.37 -1.69 7.32
N ASP A 142 6.21 -2.45 6.62
CA ASP A 142 7.63 -2.56 6.92
C ASP A 142 8.31 -1.21 6.60
N THR A 143 8.86 -0.56 7.63
CA THR A 143 9.59 0.71 7.51
C THR A 143 11.08 0.55 7.82
N THR A 144 11.60 -0.69 7.82
CA THR A 144 13.04 -0.92 7.96
C THR A 144 13.79 -0.16 6.86
N GLY A 145 14.79 0.62 7.28
CA GLY A 145 15.57 1.49 6.41
C GLY A 145 14.98 2.88 6.15
N VAL A 146 13.76 3.18 6.60
CA VAL A 146 13.19 4.53 6.57
C VAL A 146 13.75 5.33 7.75
N GLN A 147 14.75 6.15 7.47
CA GLN A 147 15.41 7.01 8.46
C GLN A 147 14.91 8.45 8.37
N LYS A 148 15.26 9.26 9.38
CA LYS A 148 14.95 10.69 9.40
C LYS A 148 15.36 11.39 8.10
N GLY A 149 14.38 12.01 7.43
CA GLY A 149 14.59 12.74 6.17
C GLY A 149 14.72 11.85 4.93
N VAL A 150 14.53 10.54 5.06
CA VAL A 150 14.44 9.58 3.96
C VAL A 150 12.99 9.16 3.80
N SER A 151 12.53 9.09 2.56
CA SER A 151 11.21 8.55 2.21
C SER A 151 11.37 7.24 1.43
N ALA A 152 10.41 6.34 1.57
CA ALA A 152 10.34 5.09 0.81
C ALA A 152 8.91 4.85 0.33
N THR A 153 8.77 4.29 -0.88
CA THR A 153 7.48 3.80 -1.39
C THR A 153 7.29 2.34 -0.99
N LYS A 154 6.12 2.02 -0.44
CA LYS A 154 5.72 0.67 -0.06
C LYS A 154 4.46 0.29 -0.84
N THR A 155 4.56 -0.78 -1.62
CA THR A 155 3.42 -1.32 -2.36
C THR A 155 2.73 -2.37 -1.50
N VAL A 156 1.44 -2.19 -1.26
CA VAL A 156 0.60 -3.15 -0.53
C VAL A 156 -0.44 -3.74 -1.49
N ARG A 157 -0.58 -5.06 -1.43
CA ARG A 157 -1.58 -5.81 -2.20
C ARG A 157 -2.71 -6.22 -1.28
N ILE A 158 -3.91 -6.08 -1.80
CA ILE A 158 -5.14 -6.07 -1.05
C ILE A 158 -6.16 -6.85 -1.87
N GLU A 159 -6.77 -7.87 -1.28
CA GLU A 159 -7.71 -8.75 -1.98
C GLU A 159 -9.13 -8.51 -1.46
N GLY A 160 -10.13 -8.91 -2.24
CA GLY A 160 -11.55 -8.83 -1.87
C GLY A 160 -12.09 -7.41 -1.66
N ILE A 161 -11.63 -6.43 -2.45
CA ILE A 161 -12.24 -5.08 -2.41
C ILE A 161 -13.47 -5.03 -3.30
N ASP A 162 -14.57 -4.49 -2.78
CA ASP A 162 -15.73 -4.10 -3.56
C ASP A 162 -15.51 -2.73 -4.22
N TYR A 163 -14.72 -2.67 -5.30
CA TYR A 163 -14.35 -1.41 -5.95
C TYR A 163 -15.43 -0.97 -6.94
N THR A 164 -15.81 0.30 -6.88
CA THR A 164 -16.64 0.96 -7.89
C THR A 164 -15.85 2.11 -8.53
N GLU A 165 -16.09 2.38 -9.82
CA GLU A 165 -15.47 3.52 -10.49
C GLU A 165 -15.77 4.83 -9.73
N GLY A 166 -14.71 5.57 -9.39
CA GLY A 166 -14.80 6.80 -8.60
C GLY A 166 -14.52 6.62 -7.10
N ASP A 167 -14.38 5.37 -6.62
CA ASP A 167 -13.92 5.10 -5.26
C ASP A 167 -12.51 5.66 -5.01
N GLY A 168 -12.23 6.01 -3.77
CA GLY A 168 -10.94 6.52 -3.30
C GLY A 168 -10.38 5.74 -2.12
N PHE A 169 -9.10 5.98 -1.81
CA PHE A 169 -8.39 5.34 -0.72
C PHE A 169 -7.60 6.37 0.08
N ASN A 170 -7.88 6.46 1.38
CA ASN A 170 -7.15 7.30 2.32
C ASN A 170 -6.27 6.43 3.21
N VAL A 171 -5.01 6.83 3.38
CA VAL A 171 -4.10 6.21 4.34
C VAL A 171 -3.79 7.20 5.45
N SER A 172 -3.84 6.74 6.69
CA SER A 172 -3.56 7.58 7.84
C SER A 172 -2.86 6.80 8.96
N ILE A 173 -2.21 7.55 9.85
CA ILE A 173 -1.65 7.02 11.08
C ILE A 173 -2.50 7.56 12.23
N ARG A 174 -3.05 6.66 13.03
CA ARG A 174 -3.74 7.03 14.26
C ARG A 174 -2.71 7.25 15.38
N ALA A 175 -2.52 8.51 15.77
CA ALA A 175 -1.64 8.88 16.86
C ALA A 175 -2.31 9.98 17.73
N PRO A 176 -2.44 9.79 19.05
CA PRO A 176 -2.03 8.61 19.82
C PRO A 176 -3.02 7.43 19.67
N VAL A 177 -2.54 6.21 19.92
CA VAL A 177 -3.40 5.01 20.08
C VAL A 177 -4.01 4.98 21.48
N PRO A 178 -5.33 4.75 21.63
CA PRO A 178 -5.93 4.52 22.94
C PRO A 178 -5.32 3.30 23.64
N ALA A 179 -5.16 3.37 24.96
CA ALA A 179 -4.48 2.33 25.73
C ALA A 179 -5.12 0.94 25.57
N GLU A 180 -6.45 0.90 25.45
CA GLU A 180 -7.25 -0.31 25.24
C GLU A 180 -7.04 -0.97 23.87
N GLU A 181 -6.53 -0.22 22.89
CA GLU A 181 -6.28 -0.70 21.52
C GLU A 181 -4.81 -1.04 21.27
N ILE A 182 -3.87 -0.65 22.14
CA ILE A 182 -2.42 -0.85 21.93
C ILE A 182 -2.06 -2.29 21.54
N ALA A 183 -2.74 -3.28 22.13
CA ALA A 183 -2.49 -4.70 21.85
C ALA A 183 -2.83 -5.13 20.41
N THR A 184 -3.57 -4.32 19.64
CA THR A 184 -3.87 -4.61 18.23
C THR A 184 -2.80 -4.07 17.28
N TYR A 185 -1.89 -3.24 17.77
CA TYR A 185 -0.86 -2.58 16.97
C TYR A 185 0.47 -3.32 17.11
N ARG A 186 0.96 -3.87 16.00
CA ARG A 186 2.12 -4.77 15.98
C ARG A 186 3.40 -4.09 16.47
N GLU A 187 3.56 -2.79 16.26
CA GLU A 187 4.70 -2.02 16.73
C GLU A 187 4.81 -1.92 18.27
N PHE A 188 3.76 -2.29 19.00
CA PHE A 188 3.75 -2.36 20.47
C PHE A 188 3.95 -3.78 21.02
N GLU A 189 4.11 -4.78 20.16
CA GLU A 189 4.37 -6.15 20.61
C GLU A 189 5.69 -6.23 21.41
N GLY A 190 5.63 -6.76 22.64
CA GLY A 190 6.80 -6.94 23.50
C GLY A 190 7.25 -5.69 24.28
N VAL A 191 6.43 -4.64 24.28
CA VAL A 191 6.73 -3.35 24.95
C VAL A 191 6.16 -3.29 26.39
N GLY A 192 5.41 -4.30 26.83
CA GLY A 192 4.74 -4.36 28.15
C GLY A 192 5.36 -5.31 29.18
#